data_AF-A0A8E0WLG8-F1
#
_entry.id   AF-A0A8E0WLG8-F1
#
_cell.length_a   1.000
_cell.length_b   1.000
_cell.length_c   1.000
_cell.angle_alpha   90.00
_cell.angle_beta   90.00
_cell.angle_gamma   90.00
#
_symmetry.space_group_name_H-M   'P 1'
#
loop_
_entity.id
_entity.type
_entity.pdbx_description
1 polymer ?
#
loop_
_entity_poly.entity_id
_entity_poly.type
_entity_poly.pdbx_seq_one_letter_code
_entity_poly.pdbx_strand_id
1 'polypeptide(L)'
;MTKLLKLFFITIIIFNNIAFAKETGFYIGAEGGIVEPVVSKFRHKHSNTEIILKKSSMYSGEIGYIIYPQIAIEFSATYKLNIVCITYYLSKK
;
A
#
# COMPACT_ATOMS: atom_id res chain seq x y z
N MET A 1 -33.70 9.84 -35.16
CA MET A 1 -32.33 10.02 -34.64
C MET A 1 -32.19 9.89 -33.11
N THR A 2 -33.22 10.18 -32.30
CA THR A 2 -33.11 10.20 -30.83
C THR A 2 -32.97 8.82 -30.15
N LYS A 3 -33.52 7.74 -30.73
CA LYS A 3 -33.40 6.38 -30.16
C LYS A 3 -31.97 5.82 -30.20
N LEU A 4 -31.27 6.01 -31.32
CA LEU A 4 -29.89 5.54 -31.50
C LEU A 4 -28.93 6.27 -30.55
N LEU A 5 -29.12 7.58 -30.42
CA LEU A 5 -28.35 8.43 -29.51
C LEU A 5 -28.55 8.01 -28.04
N LYS A 6 -29.79 7.73 -27.63
CA LYS A 6 -30.09 7.21 -26.28
C LYS A 6 -29.43 5.86 -26.02
N LEU A 7 -29.42 4.95 -27.00
CA LEU A 7 -28.78 3.66 -26.88
C LEU A 7 -27.25 3.80 -26.67
N PHE A 8 -26.63 4.71 -27.42
CA PHE A 8 -25.20 5.02 -27.30
C PHE A 8 -24.82 5.52 -25.91
N PHE A 9 -25.60 6.45 -25.33
CA PHE A 9 -25.36 6.93 -23.97
C PHE A 9 -25.54 5.83 -22.91
N ILE A 10 -26.57 4.98 -23.05
CA ILE A 10 -26.79 3.84 -22.15
C ILE A 10 -25.60 2.87 -22.20
N THR A 11 -25.08 2.56 -23.40
CA THR A 11 -23.90 1.69 -23.53
C THR A 11 -22.64 2.28 -22.90
N ILE A 12 -22.42 3.60 -23.00
CA ILE A 12 -21.29 4.27 -22.34
C ILE A 12 -21.42 4.20 -20.82
N ILE A 13 -22.62 4.44 -20.29
CA ILE A 13 -22.88 4.39 -18.83
C ILE A 13 -22.65 2.99 -18.29
N ILE A 14 -23.12 1.95 -19.01
CA ILE A 14 -22.91 0.56 -18.59
C ILE A 14 -21.42 0.20 -18.65
N PHE A 15 -20.72 0.58 -19.72
CA PHE A 15 -19.29 0.30 -19.85
C PHE A 15 -18.46 0.96 -18.73
N ASN A 16 -18.76 2.22 -18.41
CA ASN A 16 -18.11 2.93 -17.31
C ASN A 16 -18.39 2.29 -15.94
N ASN A 17 -19.63 1.85 -15.68
CA ASN A 17 -19.94 1.16 -14.42
C ASN A 17 -19.25 -0.20 -14.31
N ILE A 18 -19.14 -0.95 -15.41
CA ILE A 18 -18.42 -2.23 -15.43
C ILE A 18 -16.92 -2.01 -15.22
N ALA A 19 -16.33 -0.99 -15.84
CA ALA A 19 -14.94 -0.62 -15.63
C ALA A 19 -14.68 -0.22 -14.16
N PHE A 20 -15.57 0.59 -13.59
CA PHE A 20 -15.50 1.01 -12.19
C PHE A 20 -15.63 -0.15 -11.20
N ALA A 21 -16.58 -1.07 -11.43
CA ALA A 21 -16.75 -2.26 -10.60
C ALA A 21 -15.55 -3.21 -10.68
N LYS A 22 -14.86 -3.25 -11.83
CA LYS A 22 -13.63 -4.03 -12.00
C LYS A 22 -12.46 -3.45 -11.20
N GLU A 23 -12.47 -2.16 -10.93
CA GLU A 23 -11.41 -1.48 -10.18
C GLU A 23 -11.57 -1.62 -8.66
N THR A 24 -12.76 -1.96 -8.16
CA THR A 24 -12.96 -2.33 -6.74
C THR A 24 -12.62 -3.80 -6.50
N GLY A 25 -11.81 -4.09 -5.50
CA GLY A 25 -11.39 -5.47 -5.24
C GLY A 25 -10.31 -5.61 -4.18
N PHE A 26 -10.08 -6.85 -3.75
CA PHE A 26 -8.98 -7.19 -2.85
C PHE A 26 -7.70 -7.47 -3.62
N TYR A 27 -6.58 -7.07 -3.05
CA TYR A 27 -5.27 -7.52 -3.49
C TYR A 27 -4.40 -7.89 -2.30
N ILE A 28 -3.41 -8.74 -2.57
CA ILE A 28 -2.43 -9.20 -1.61
C ILE A 28 -1.06 -8.96 -2.24
N GLY A 29 -0.17 -8.32 -1.49
CA GLY A 29 1.20 -8.06 -1.88
C GLY A 29 2.17 -8.65 -0.87
N ALA A 30 3.37 -8.95 -1.34
CA ALA A 30 4.49 -9.33 -0.49
C ALA A 30 5.74 -8.61 -1.00
N GLU A 31 6.46 -7.97 -0.10
CA GLU A 31 7.69 -7.23 -0.39
C GLU A 31 8.83 -7.75 0.49
N GLY A 32 10.03 -7.84 -0.07
CA GLY A 32 11.23 -8.21 0.66
C GLY A 32 12.36 -7.26 0.27
N GLY A 33 13.09 -6.75 1.26
CA GLY A 33 14.12 -5.75 1.01
C GLY A 33 15.16 -5.62 2.11
N ILE A 34 16.16 -4.80 1.86
CA ILE A 34 17.17 -4.41 2.84
C ILE A 34 16.83 -3.00 3.32
N VAL A 35 16.60 -2.86 4.62
CA VAL A 35 16.38 -1.56 5.24
C VAL A 35 17.70 -1.00 5.73
N GLU A 36 18.06 0.16 5.21
CA GLU A 36 19.22 0.93 5.66
C GLU A 36 18.77 1.98 6.68
N PRO A 37 19.42 2.06 7.86
CA PRO A 37 19.10 3.08 8.84
C PRO A 37 19.50 4.46 8.32
N VAL A 38 18.64 5.47 8.54
CA VAL A 38 18.90 6.88 8.17
C VAL A 38 20.19 7.40 8.81
N VAL A 39 20.48 6.95 10.03
CA VAL A 39 21.72 7.25 10.75
C VAL A 39 22.40 5.94 11.13
N SER A 40 23.62 5.71 10.65
CA SER A 40 24.38 4.48 10.91
C SER A 40 25.10 4.48 12.27
N LYS A 41 25.42 5.66 12.80
CA LYS A 41 26.19 5.81 14.05
C LYS A 41 25.74 7.06 14.81
N PHE A 42 25.46 6.91 16.11
CA PHE A 42 25.19 8.04 16.99
C PHE A 42 25.62 7.76 18.43
N ARG A 43 25.83 8.82 19.20
CA ARG A 43 26.28 8.74 20.59
C ARG A 43 25.10 8.97 21.54
N HIS A 44 24.89 8.04 22.47
CA HIS A 44 23.83 8.17 23.45
C HIS A 44 24.18 9.28 24.45
N LYS A 45 23.31 10.28 24.60
CA LYS A 45 23.60 11.49 25.39
C LYS A 45 23.93 11.20 26.87
N HIS A 46 23.28 10.21 27.47
CA HIS A 46 23.40 9.97 28.90
C HIS A 46 24.54 9.01 29.26
N SER A 47 24.68 7.91 28.51
CA SER A 47 25.71 6.89 28.79
C SER A 47 27.01 7.12 28.02
N ASN A 48 27.06 8.13 27.16
CA ASN A 48 28.20 8.46 26.30
C ASN A 48 28.63 7.32 25.35
N THR A 49 27.82 6.26 25.27
CA THR A 49 28.05 5.03 24.50
C THR A 49 27.82 5.29 23.02
N GLU A 50 28.66 4.70 22.18
CA GLU A 50 28.49 4.73 20.74
C GLU A 50 27.56 3.60 20.29
N ILE A 51 26.49 3.96 19.59
CA ILE A 51 25.50 3.02 19.05
C ILE A 51 25.68 2.98 17.53
N ILE A 52 25.82 1.77 16.99
CA ILE A 52 25.97 1.52 15.55
C ILE A 52 24.74 0.74 15.08
N LEU A 53 23.98 1.32 14.17
CA LEU A 53 22.83 0.67 13.53
C LEU A 53 23.29 -0.05 12.26
N LYS A 54 22.98 -1.35 12.16
CA LYS A 54 23.29 -2.18 11.00
C LYS A 54 22.11 -2.22 10.03
N LYS A 55 22.42 -2.44 8.75
CA LYS A 55 21.42 -2.81 7.74
C LYS A 55 20.74 -4.11 8.16
N SER A 56 19.45 -4.24 7.87
CA SER A 56 18.67 -5.42 8.21
C SER A 56 17.75 -5.80 7.06
N SER A 57 17.61 -7.10 6.82
CA SER A 57 16.53 -7.60 5.96
C SER A 57 15.17 -7.36 6.60
N MET A 58 14.19 -7.08 5.75
CA MET A 58 12.80 -6.84 6.11
C MET A 58 11.92 -7.60 5.12
N TYR A 59 10.86 -8.21 5.63
CA TYR A 59 9.79 -8.79 4.83
C TYR A 59 8.50 -8.09 5.21
N SER A 60 7.66 -7.78 4.23
CA SER A 60 6.37 -7.15 4.44
C SER A 60 5.30 -7.91 3.67
N GLY A 61 4.15 -8.12 4.29
CA GLY A 61 2.94 -8.56 3.62
C GLY A 61 1.90 -7.45 3.66
N GLU A 62 1.16 -7.26 2.59
CA GLU A 62 0.08 -6.29 2.50
C GLU A 62 -1.20 -6.93 1.99
N ILE A 63 -2.33 -6.49 2.55
CA ILE A 63 -3.67 -6.82 2.08
C ILE A 63 -4.41 -5.50 1.95
N GLY A 64 -4.95 -5.22 0.77
CA GLY A 64 -5.68 -4.01 0.51
C GLY A 64 -7.03 -4.27 -0.14
N TYR A 65 -7.96 -3.33 0.09
CA TYR A 65 -9.26 -3.29 -0.58
C TYR A 65 -9.41 -1.94 -1.30
N ILE A 66 -9.63 -1.99 -2.61
CA ILE A 66 -9.81 -0.81 -3.45
C ILE A 66 -11.27 -0.34 -3.34
N ILE A 67 -11.48 0.85 -2.78
CA ILE A 67 -12.79 1.49 -2.61
C ILE A 67 -13.14 2.31 -3.85
N TYR A 68 -12.14 3.00 -4.39
CA TYR A 68 -12.22 3.80 -5.61
C TYR A 68 -10.95 3.52 -6.41
N PRO A 69 -10.93 3.68 -7.74
CA PRO A 69 -9.76 3.35 -8.57
C PRO A 69 -8.43 3.95 -8.10
N GLN A 70 -8.49 5.06 -7.36
CA GLN A 70 -7.34 5.78 -6.79
C GLN A 70 -7.29 5.76 -5.25
N ILE A 71 -8.19 5.04 -4.57
CA ILE A 71 -8.31 5.02 -3.11
C ILE A 71 -8.49 3.58 -2.62
N ALA A 72 -7.59 3.14 -1.75
CA ALA A 72 -7.66 1.83 -1.11
C ALA A 72 -7.49 1.95 0.41
N ILE A 73 -8.09 1.01 1.15
CA ILE A 73 -7.70 0.73 2.53
C ILE A 73 -6.64 -0.36 2.48
N GLU A 74 -5.51 -0.12 3.12
CA GLU A 74 -4.38 -1.05 3.16
C GLU A 74 -4.04 -1.43 4.59
N PHE A 75 -3.80 -2.72 4.80
CA PHE A 75 -3.18 -3.28 6.00
C PHE A 75 -1.84 -3.88 5.61
N SER A 76 -0.77 -3.44 6.27
CA SER A 76 0.56 -3.97 6.06
C SER A 76 1.14 -4.52 7.36
N ALA A 77 1.83 -5.65 7.26
CA ALA A 77 2.53 -6.31 8.35
C ALA A 77 3.99 -6.47 7.97
N THR A 78 4.86 -5.77 8.67
CA THR A 78 6.30 -5.82 8.46
C THR A 78 6.96 -6.70 9.51
N TYR A 79 7.67 -7.72 9.05
CA TYR A 79 8.54 -8.56 9.84
C TYR A 79 10.00 -8.13 9.69
N LYS A 80 10.58 -7.70 10.81
CA LYS A 80 12.02 -7.50 11.01
C LYS A 80 12.44 -8.40 12.17
N LEU A 81 13.66 -8.93 12.18
CA LEU A 81 14.13 -9.86 13.21
C LEU A 81 13.67 -9.42 14.63
N ASN A 82 12.77 -10.20 15.24
CA ASN A 82 12.12 -10.00 16.55
C ASN A 82 11.06 -8.87 16.69
N ILE A 83 10.62 -8.21 15.62
CA ILE A 83 9.57 -7.18 15.68
C ILE A 83 8.59 -7.38 14.51
N VAL A 84 7.30 -7.45 14.85
CA VAL A 84 6.19 -7.34 13.89
C VAL A 84 5.56 -5.96 14.06
N CYS A 85 5.49 -5.20 12.97
CA CYS A 85 4.78 -3.92 12.94
C CYS A 85 3.55 -4.04 12.05
N ILE A 86 2.37 -3.68 12.56
CA ILE A 86 1.12 -3.66 11.80
C ILE A 86 0.72 -2.22 11.58
N THR A 87 0.51 -1.84 10.32
CA THR A 87 0.07 -0.50 9.93
C THR A 87 -1.21 -0.60 9.13
N TYR A 88 -2.12 0.35 9.36
CA TYR A 88 -3.32 0.54 8.55
C TYR A 88 -3.39 2.00 8.09
N TYR A 89 -3.70 2.23 6.82
CA TYR A 89 -3.85 3.58 6.28
C TYR A 89 -4.76 3.61 5.06
N LEU A 90 -5.28 4.80 4.77
CA LEU A 90 -5.94 5.09 3.51
C LEU A 90 -4.85 5.43 2.48
N SER A 91 -4.73 4.59 1.47
CA SER A 91 -3.73 4.70 0.41
C SER A 91 -4.34 5.37 -0.81
N LYS A 92 -3.60 6.32 -1.39
CA LYS A 92 -3.92 6.91 -2.69
C LYS A 92 -3.01 6.27 -3.73
N LYS A 93 -3.59 5.48 -4.64
CA LYS A 93 -2.87 4.84 -5.73
C LYS A 93 -2.62 5.79 -6.90
#